data_AF-A0A8K0X0X0-F1
#
_entry.id   AF-A0A8K0X0X0-F1
#
_cell.length_a   1.000
_cell.length_b   1.000
_cell.length_c   1.000
_cell.angle_alpha   90.00
_cell.angle_beta   90.00
_cell.angle_gamma   90.00
#
_symmetry.space_group_name_H-M   'P 1'
#
loop_
_entity.id
_entity.type
_entity.pdbx_description
1 polymer ?
#
loop_
_entity_poly.entity_id
_entity_poly.type
_entity_poly.pdbx_seq_one_letter_code
_entity_poly.pdbx_strand_id
1 'polypeptide(L)'
;MSAPKKIIFDATIGEDSTPFFGTITLKNIRHADDDAPVTVREYLGVRFQLPELKGDVAVQAILHPFQATKLEAATKTECELSTVTAKVRTEGPHTFGANDALVWNVNTDLTGGRGEDCLKEFEVWADEVPEEGRESKE
;
A
#
# COMPACT_ATOMS: atom_id res chain seq x y z
N MET A 1 -12.19 -21.27 9.13
CA MET A 1 -11.15 -20.45 8.49
C MET A 1 -10.81 -19.37 9.49
N SER A 2 -9.53 -19.20 9.84
CA SER A 2 -9.11 -18.10 10.74
C SER A 2 -9.37 -16.78 10.03
N ALA A 3 -9.90 -15.78 10.74
CA ALA A 3 -10.03 -14.43 10.20
C ALA A 3 -8.68 -13.92 9.69
N PRO A 4 -8.64 -13.12 8.61
CA PRO A 4 -7.39 -12.53 8.13
C PRO A 4 -6.78 -11.69 9.25
N LYS A 5 -5.51 -11.96 9.58
CA LYS A 5 -4.77 -11.20 10.60
C LYS A 5 -4.60 -9.76 10.12
N LYS A 6 -4.91 -8.79 10.97
CA LYS A 6 -4.69 -7.38 10.67
C LYS A 6 -3.20 -7.13 10.42
N ILE A 7 -2.88 -6.36 9.39
CA ILE A 7 -1.51 -5.94 9.07
C ILE A 7 -1.33 -4.49 9.49
N ILE A 8 -0.18 -4.19 10.10
CA ILE A 8 0.27 -2.85 10.45
C ILE A 8 1.63 -2.58 9.79
N PHE A 9 1.95 -1.31 9.63
CA PHE A 9 3.14 -0.82 8.96
C PHE A 9 3.42 0.61 9.41
N ASP A 10 4.67 1.05 9.20
CA ASP A 10 5.05 2.44 9.37
C ASP A 10 4.96 3.13 8.02
N ALA A 11 4.13 4.17 7.93
CA ALA A 11 3.95 4.96 6.72
C ALA A 11 4.51 6.37 6.92
N THR A 12 5.27 6.86 5.95
CA THR A 12 5.86 8.20 5.98
C THR A 12 5.78 8.87 4.63
N ILE A 13 5.49 10.17 4.60
CA ILE A 13 5.63 10.98 3.38
C ILE A 13 7.11 11.32 3.19
N GLY A 14 7.60 11.18 1.96
CA GLY A 14 8.96 11.55 1.59
C GLY A 14 9.14 13.07 1.65
N GLU A 15 10.31 13.51 2.13
CA GLU A 15 10.66 14.93 2.30
C GLU A 15 10.64 15.70 0.97
N ASP A 16 10.83 15.01 -0.16
CA ASP A 16 10.83 15.60 -1.50
C ASP A 16 9.41 15.81 -2.08
N SER A 17 8.36 15.62 -1.28
CA SER A 17 6.98 15.83 -1.73
C SER A 17 6.69 17.31 -2.01
N THR A 18 6.00 17.55 -3.12
CA THR A 18 5.60 18.86 -3.65
C THR A 18 4.08 18.92 -3.81
N PRO A 19 3.50 20.09 -4.11
CA PRO A 19 2.07 20.20 -4.40
C PRO A 19 1.58 19.42 -5.65
N PHE A 20 2.47 18.82 -6.43
CA PHE A 20 2.14 18.12 -7.67
C PHE A 20 2.55 16.66 -7.68
N PHE A 21 3.41 16.26 -6.73
CA PHE A 21 4.04 14.96 -6.68
C PHE A 21 4.40 14.64 -5.25
N GLY A 22 4.05 13.45 -4.79
CA GLY A 22 4.39 12.99 -3.47
C GLY A 22 4.94 11.57 -3.49
N THR A 23 5.74 11.27 -2.47
CA THR A 23 6.25 9.92 -2.24
C THR A 23 5.75 9.42 -0.89
N ILE A 24 5.25 8.18 -0.83
CA ILE A 24 4.82 7.53 0.41
C ILE A 24 5.65 6.26 0.58
N THR A 25 6.29 6.12 1.72
CA THR A 25 7.10 4.94 2.04
C THR A 25 6.39 4.11 3.10
N LEU A 26 6.18 2.82 2.83
CA LEU A 26 5.70 1.83 3.80
C LEU A 26 6.87 0.94 4.24
N LYS A 27 7.04 0.74 5.54
CA LYS A 27 8.06 -0.11 6.15
C LYS A 27 7.48 -0.94 7.30
N ASN A 28 8.27 -1.91 7.78
CA ASN A 28 7.96 -2.72 8.96
C ASN A 28 6.58 -3.38 8.87
N ILE A 29 6.24 -3.94 7.70
CA ILE A 29 4.95 -4.59 7.41
C ILE A 29 4.88 -5.89 8.21
N ARG A 30 3.96 -5.95 9.18
CA ARG A 30 3.86 -7.04 10.16
C ARG A 30 2.42 -7.27 10.61
N HIS A 31 2.16 -8.43 11.19
CA HIS A 31 0.86 -8.73 11.78
C HIS A 31 0.67 -7.96 13.09
N ALA A 32 -0.52 -7.42 13.30
CA ALA A 32 -0.84 -6.57 14.45
C ALA A 32 -0.90 -7.35 15.77
N ASP A 33 -1.22 -8.65 15.72
CA ASP A 33 -1.50 -9.46 16.91
C ASP A 33 -0.23 -9.98 17.59
N ASP A 34 0.84 -10.20 16.83
CA ASP A 34 2.07 -10.87 17.28
C ASP A 34 3.37 -10.19 16.79
N ASP A 35 3.26 -9.04 16.11
CA ASP A 35 4.37 -8.33 15.45
C ASP A 35 5.17 -9.22 14.47
N ALA A 36 4.63 -10.37 14.07
CA ALA A 36 5.33 -11.29 13.18
C ALA A 36 5.40 -10.71 11.76
N PRO A 37 6.52 -10.95 11.04
CA PRO A 37 6.63 -10.61 9.62
C PRO A 37 5.45 -11.12 8.80
N VAL A 38 4.96 -10.30 7.86
CA VAL A 38 3.94 -10.73 6.89
C VAL A 38 4.60 -11.57 5.81
N THR A 39 4.05 -12.74 5.52
CA THR A 39 4.43 -13.54 4.35
C THR A 39 3.34 -13.48 3.30
N VAL A 40 3.72 -13.19 2.05
CA VAL A 40 2.86 -13.29 0.87
C VAL A 40 3.33 -14.45 -0.01
N ARG A 41 2.40 -15.12 -0.69
CA ARG A 41 2.67 -16.19 -1.64
C ARG A 41 2.71 -15.69 -3.08
N GLU A 42 1.84 -14.75 -3.40
CA GLU A 42 1.65 -14.19 -4.74
C GLU A 42 1.80 -12.67 -4.75
N TYR A 43 1.17 -11.96 -3.80
CA TYR A 43 1.19 -10.50 -3.79
C TYR A 43 0.86 -9.89 -2.44
N LEU A 44 1.34 -8.67 -2.23
CA LEU A 44 0.84 -7.78 -1.19
C LEU A 44 -0.29 -6.91 -1.77
N GLY A 45 -1.47 -7.01 -1.17
CA GLY A 45 -2.60 -6.16 -1.47
C GLY A 45 -2.50 -4.85 -0.73
N VAL A 46 -2.72 -3.72 -1.41
CA VAL A 46 -2.68 -2.39 -0.81
C VAL A 46 -3.86 -1.57 -1.32
N ARG A 47 -4.56 -0.90 -0.42
CA ARG A 47 -5.61 0.07 -0.77
C ARG A 47 -5.38 1.33 0.03
N PHE A 48 -5.58 2.47 -0.60
CA PHE A 48 -5.46 3.76 0.07
C PHE A 48 -6.24 4.83 -0.70
N GLN A 49 -6.56 5.90 -0.01
CA GLN A 49 -7.25 7.04 -0.59
C GLN A 49 -6.34 8.26 -0.63
N LEU A 50 -6.34 8.93 -1.77
CA LEU A 50 -5.58 10.15 -2.02
C LEU A 50 -6.50 11.30 -2.42
N PRO A 51 -6.03 12.56 -2.31
CA PRO A 51 -6.60 13.66 -3.07
C PRO A 51 -6.46 13.38 -4.56
N GLU A 52 -7.29 14.02 -5.39
CA GLU A 52 -7.32 13.88 -6.86
C GLU A 52 -5.98 13.45 -7.47
N LEU A 53 -5.89 12.17 -7.81
CA LEU A 53 -4.68 11.57 -8.38
C LEU A 53 -4.62 11.89 -9.88
N LYS A 54 -3.50 12.48 -10.32
CA LYS A 54 -3.28 12.85 -11.72
C LYS A 54 -2.39 11.83 -12.42
N GLY A 55 -3.03 10.82 -13.02
CA GLY A 55 -2.35 9.75 -13.75
C GLY A 55 -2.09 8.52 -12.89
N ASP A 56 -1.19 7.66 -13.38
CA ASP A 56 -0.91 6.37 -12.73
C ASP A 56 -0.04 6.51 -11.48
N VAL A 57 -0.27 5.60 -10.54
CA VAL A 57 0.63 5.38 -9.40
C VAL A 57 1.78 4.46 -9.82
N ALA A 58 2.98 4.73 -9.31
CA ALA A 58 4.11 3.82 -9.43
C ALA A 58 4.55 3.33 -8.05
N VAL A 59 5.06 2.10 -7.98
CA VAL A 59 5.67 1.55 -6.76
C VAL A 59 7.08 1.08 -7.07
N GLN A 60 8.00 1.37 -6.17
CA GLN A 60 9.31 0.77 -6.11
C GLN A 60 9.39 -0.09 -4.84
N ALA A 61 9.49 -1.40 -5.01
CA ALA A 61 9.69 -2.32 -3.91
C ALA A 61 11.19 -2.52 -3.67
N ILE A 62 11.63 -2.27 -2.45
CA ILE A 62 12.98 -2.56 -1.97
C ILE A 62 12.83 -3.81 -1.10
N LEU A 63 13.18 -4.99 -1.64
CA LEU A 63 13.02 -6.29 -0.98
C LEU A 63 14.37 -6.93 -0.67
N HIS A 64 14.46 -7.66 0.44
CA HIS A 64 15.63 -8.39 0.90
C HIS A 64 15.30 -9.85 1.26
N PRO A 65 15.83 -10.85 0.52
CA PRO A 65 16.67 -10.71 -0.67
C PRO A 65 15.91 -10.03 -1.83
N PHE A 66 16.66 -9.45 -2.77
CA PHE A 66 16.06 -8.79 -3.94
C PHE A 66 15.19 -9.77 -4.73
N GLN A 67 13.98 -9.32 -5.08
CA GLN A 67 13.08 -10.01 -6.00
C GLN A 67 12.51 -8.99 -6.98
N ALA A 68 12.28 -9.42 -8.23
CA ALA A 68 11.52 -8.62 -9.17
C ALA A 68 10.07 -8.45 -8.68
N THR A 69 9.52 -7.25 -8.86
CA THR A 69 8.13 -6.96 -8.51
C THR A 69 7.37 -6.37 -9.68
N LYS A 70 6.08 -6.69 -9.76
CA LYS A 70 5.15 -6.11 -10.73
C LYS A 70 3.98 -5.45 -10.00
N LEU A 71 3.65 -4.23 -10.39
CA LEU A 71 2.47 -3.53 -9.90
C LEU A 71 1.28 -3.77 -10.82
N GLU A 72 0.15 -4.15 -10.23
CA GLU A 72 -1.17 -4.08 -10.86
C GLU A 72 -2.02 -3.14 -10.01
N ALA A 73 -2.37 -1.97 -10.55
CA ALA A 73 -3.14 -0.96 -9.82
C ALA A 73 -4.37 -0.53 -10.61
N ALA A 74 -5.44 -0.22 -9.90
CA ALA A 74 -6.64 0.40 -10.41
C ALA A 74 -6.96 1.62 -9.55
N THR A 75 -7.37 2.71 -10.19
CA THR A 75 -7.75 3.95 -9.53
C THR A 75 -9.21 4.26 -9.85
N LYS A 76 -9.99 4.59 -8.81
CA LYS A 76 -11.35 5.09 -8.91
C LYS A 76 -11.41 6.48 -8.30
N THR A 77 -11.86 7.47 -9.05
CA THR A 77 -11.95 8.86 -8.58
C THR A 77 -13.40 9.29 -8.44
N GLU A 78 -13.79 9.72 -7.24
CA GLU A 78 -15.12 10.24 -6.92
C GLU A 78 -14.97 11.50 -6.06
N CYS A 79 -15.64 12.59 -6.43
CA CYS A 79 -15.68 13.84 -5.65
C CYS A 79 -14.30 14.31 -5.12
N GLU A 80 -13.31 14.44 -6.01
CA GLU A 80 -11.93 14.91 -5.71
C GLU A 80 -11.09 13.98 -4.82
N LEU A 81 -11.56 12.74 -4.61
CA LEU A 81 -10.83 11.68 -3.92
C LEU A 81 -10.57 10.52 -4.87
N SER A 82 -9.35 10.00 -4.86
CA SER A 82 -8.94 8.85 -5.65
C SER A 82 -8.66 7.67 -4.72
N THR A 83 -9.47 6.62 -4.83
CA THR A 83 -9.18 5.33 -4.20
C THR A 83 -8.29 4.53 -5.12
N VAL A 84 -7.11 4.16 -4.62
CA VAL A 84 -6.16 3.30 -5.31
C VAL A 84 -6.25 1.91 -4.70
N THR A 85 -6.40 0.91 -5.56
CA THR A 85 -6.38 -0.51 -5.20
C THR A 85 -5.28 -1.18 -5.99
N ALA A 86 -4.30 -1.74 -5.29
CA ALA A 86 -3.07 -2.24 -5.89
C ALA A 86 -2.68 -3.63 -5.39
N LYS A 87 -2.05 -4.39 -6.28
CA LYS A 87 -1.39 -5.66 -6.00
C LYS A 87 0.08 -5.53 -6.36
N VAL A 88 0.95 -5.66 -5.36
CA VAL A 88 2.40 -5.71 -5.55
C VAL A 88 2.79 -7.18 -5.61
N ARG A 89 2.91 -7.71 -6.82
CA ARG A 89 3.32 -9.10 -7.05
C ARG A 89 4.83 -9.24 -6.89
N THR A 90 5.25 -10.31 -6.23
CA THR A 90 6.64 -10.73 -6.11
C THR A 90 6.89 -11.93 -7.03
N GLU A 91 8.14 -12.15 -7.45
CA GLU A 91 8.50 -13.28 -8.33
C GLU A 91 8.21 -14.65 -7.70
N GLY A 92 8.22 -14.72 -6.36
CA GLY A 92 7.76 -15.86 -5.58
C GLY A 92 7.35 -15.45 -4.17
N PRO A 93 7.15 -16.39 -3.24
CA PRO A 93 6.81 -16.07 -1.87
C PRO A 93 7.85 -15.14 -1.23
N HIS A 94 7.37 -14.14 -0.49
CA HIS A 94 8.24 -13.17 0.19
C HIS A 94 7.77 -12.96 1.64
N THR A 95 8.72 -12.84 2.56
CA THR A 95 8.44 -12.51 3.97
C THR A 95 9.02 -11.13 4.25
N PHE A 96 8.16 -10.16 4.57
CA PHE A 96 8.53 -8.77 4.75
C PHE A 96 9.34 -8.58 6.03
N GLY A 97 10.62 -8.23 5.87
CA GLY A 97 11.54 -7.92 6.96
C GLY A 97 11.69 -6.42 7.21
N ALA A 98 12.45 -6.06 8.25
CA ALA A 98 12.70 -4.66 8.64
C ALA A 98 13.47 -3.83 7.57
N ASN A 99 14.19 -4.51 6.67
CA ASN A 99 14.92 -3.86 5.58
C ASN A 99 14.05 -3.65 4.32
N ASP A 100 12.83 -4.18 4.31
CA ASP A 100 11.93 -4.07 3.17
C ASP A 100 11.16 -2.76 3.22
N ALA A 101 10.95 -2.17 2.05
CA ALA A 101 10.16 -0.96 1.90
C ALA A 101 9.37 -0.95 0.59
N LEU A 102 8.19 -0.35 0.62
CA LEU A 102 7.42 -0.03 -0.57
C LEU A 102 7.35 1.48 -0.72
N VAL A 103 7.91 2.01 -1.80
CA VAL A 103 7.97 3.44 -2.09
C VAL A 103 6.98 3.75 -3.21
N TRP A 104 5.87 4.36 -2.84
CA TRP A 104 4.80 4.78 -3.73
C TRP A 104 5.04 6.19 -4.24
N ASN A 105 5.01 6.37 -5.55
CA ASN A 105 5.13 7.66 -6.21
C ASN A 105 3.78 8.04 -6.81
N VAL A 106 3.23 9.17 -6.38
CA VAL A 106 1.87 9.58 -6.69
C VAL A 106 1.84 11.03 -7.15
N ASN A 107 1.10 11.31 -8.21
CA ASN A 107 0.94 12.66 -8.75
C ASN A 107 -0.25 13.35 -8.07
N THR A 108 -0.09 13.67 -6.80
CA THR A 108 -1.07 14.38 -5.99
C THR A 108 -0.37 15.25 -4.95
N ASP A 109 -1.10 16.19 -4.36
CA ASP A 109 -0.60 17.04 -3.28
C ASP A 109 -0.65 16.28 -1.95
N LEU A 110 0.52 15.93 -1.42
CA LEU A 110 0.67 15.33 -0.09
C LEU A 110 1.19 16.33 0.96
N THR A 111 1.21 17.63 0.65
CA THR A 111 1.77 18.62 1.57
C THR A 111 0.78 18.98 2.70
N GLY A 112 1.33 19.26 3.88
CA GLY A 112 0.54 19.63 5.07
C GLY A 112 -0.29 18.47 5.65
N GLY A 113 -1.27 18.80 6.49
CA GLY A 113 -2.05 17.79 7.24
C GLY A 113 -2.87 16.83 6.36
N ARG A 114 -3.20 17.23 5.12
CA ARG A 114 -3.94 16.38 4.17
C ARG A 114 -3.14 15.15 3.76
N GLY A 115 -1.82 15.28 3.62
CA GLY A 115 -0.96 14.12 3.37
C GLY A 115 -0.93 13.17 4.57
N GLU A 116 -0.82 13.70 5.79
CA GLU A 116 -0.80 12.87 7.00
C GLU A 116 -2.11 12.09 7.19
N ASP A 117 -3.25 12.68 6.81
CA ASP A 117 -4.54 12.00 6.84
C ASP A 117 -4.59 10.86 5.81
N CYS A 118 -4.00 11.01 4.62
CA CYS A 118 -3.92 9.93 3.63
C CYS A 118 -3.14 8.71 4.14
N LEU A 119 -2.12 8.90 4.99
CA LEU A 119 -1.35 7.79 5.56
C LEU A 119 -2.20 6.87 6.45
N LYS A 120 -3.24 7.42 7.10
CA LYS A 120 -4.14 6.67 7.99
C LYS A 120 -5.11 5.76 7.22
N GLU A 121 -5.35 6.08 5.95
CA GLU A 121 -6.28 5.36 5.07
C GLU A 121 -5.61 4.21 4.32
N PHE A 122 -4.32 3.94 4.57
CA PHE A 122 -3.67 2.77 4.01
C PHE A 122 -4.17 1.51 4.69
N GLU A 123 -4.54 0.54 3.86
CA GLU A 123 -4.90 -0.80 4.25
C GLU A 123 -4.04 -1.78 3.46
N VAL A 124 -3.53 -2.81 4.14
CA VAL A 124 -2.62 -3.80 3.57
C VAL A 124 -3.10 -5.21 3.90
N TRP A 125 -3.01 -6.10 2.92
CA TRP A 125 -3.43 -7.49 3.01
C TRP A 125 -2.40 -8.41 2.37
N ALA A 126 -2.34 -9.66 2.84
CA ALA A 126 -1.49 -10.70 2.28
C ALA A 126 -2.31 -11.61 1.37
N ASP A 127 -1.94 -11.71 0.09
CA ASP A 127 -2.56 -12.56 -0.93
C ASP A 127 -4.07 -12.33 -1.16
N GLU A 128 -4.60 -11.22 -0.63
CA GLU A 128 -5.97 -10.78 -0.77
C GLU A 128 -5.98 -9.28 -1.06
N VAL A 129 -6.99 -8.81 -1.77
CA VAL A 129 -7.41 -7.40 -1.76
C VAL A 129 -8.93 -7.44 -1.72
N PRO A 130 -9.59 -6.79 -0.76
CA PRO A 130 -11.03 -6.69 -0.79
C PRO A 130 -11.44 -5.90 -2.04
N GLU A 131 -12.09 -6.60 -2.98
CA GLU A 131 -12.78 -5.93 -4.08
C GLU A 131 -13.92 -5.11 -3.47
N GLU A 132 -14.04 -3.83 -3.85
CA GLU A 132 -15.21 -3.03 -3.47
C GLU A 132 -16.49 -3.81 -3.84
N GLY A 133 -17.25 -4.28 -2.85
CA GLY A 133 -18.61 -4.78 -3.06
C GLY A 133 -18.86 -6.29 -2.97
N ARG A 134 -18.17 -7.06 -2.11
CA ARG A 134 -18.83 -8.21 -1.47
C ARG A 134 -19.12 -7.90 -0.01
N GLU A 135 -20.37 -7.48 0.23
CA GLU A 135 -21.05 -7.78 1.49
C GLU A 135 -20.67 -9.21 1.90
N SER A 136 -19.99 -9.34 3.04
CA SER A 136 -20.07 -10.55 3.84
C SER A 136 -21.53 -10.69 4.26
N LYS A 137 -22.36 -11.29 3.40
CA LYS A 137 -23.62 -11.88 3.83
C LYS A 137 -23.27 -13.16 4.57
N GLU A 138 -23.07 -13.01 5.87
CA GLU A 138 -23.36 -14.07 6.82
C GLU A 138 -24.88 -14.29 6.93
#